data_AF-H5Y2P2-F1
#
_entry.id   AF-H5Y2P2-F1
#
_cell.length_a   1.000
_cell.length_b   1.000
_cell.length_c   1.000
_cell.angle_alpha   90.00
_cell.angle_beta   90.00
_cell.angle_gamma   90.00
#
_symmetry.space_group_name_H-M   'P 1'
#
loop_
_entity.id
_entity.type
_entity.pdbx_description
1 polymer ?
#
loop_
_entity_poly.entity_id
_entity_poly.type
_entity_poly.pdbx_seq_one_letter_code
_entity_poly.pdbx_strand_id
1 'polypeptide(L)' 'MLTYTYCKKVIENTTYTSQTQKDEILVKLDVFLLNDRINDVQYQELSALLAAKSIAA' A
#
# COMPACT_ATOMS: atom_id res chain seq x y z
N MET A 1 2.08 15.07 6.65
CA MET A 1 2.26 13.61 6.45
C MET A 1 2.35 13.32 4.95
N LEU A 2 3.57 13.26 4.40
CA LEU A 2 3.79 13.05 2.96
C LEU A 2 3.69 11.57 2.56
N THR A 3 4.13 10.66 3.44
CA THR A 3 4.24 9.22 3.17
C THR A 3 2.91 8.57 2.78
N TYR A 4 1.84 8.81 3.55
CA TYR A 4 0.50 8.29 3.25
C TYR A 4 0.02 8.68 1.85
N THR A 5 0.15 9.96 1.49
CA THR A 5 -0.27 10.47 0.19
C THR A 5 0.51 9.83 -0.96
N TYR A 6 1.81 9.58 -0.76
CA TYR A 6 2.64 8.85 -1.73
C TYR A 6 2.21 7.38 -1.83
N CYS A 7 2.05 6.66 -0.72
CA CYS A 7 1.59 5.27 -0.73
C CYS A 7 0.24 5.13 -1.44
N LYS A 8 -0.72 6.03 -1.15
CA LYS A 8 -2.02 6.05 -1.80
C LYS A 8 -1.90 6.25 -3.30
N LYS A 9 -1.14 7.27 -3.73
CA LYS A 9 -0.90 7.52 -5.16
C LYS A 9 -0.22 6.34 -5.85
N VAL A 10 0.72 5.68 -5.19
CA VAL A 10 1.38 4.48 -5.73
C VAL A 10 0.33 3.39 -5.94
N ILE A 11 -0.48 3.06 -4.94
CA ILE A 11 -1.51 2.01 -5.06
C ILE A 11 -2.55 2.35 -6.15
N GLU A 12 -2.92 3.63 -6.29
CA GLU A 12 -3.86 4.10 -7.31
C GLU A 12 -3.28 4.01 -8.73
N ASN A 13 -2.03 4.45 -8.93
CA ASN A 13 -1.37 4.49 -10.24
C ASN A 13 -0.72 3.16 -10.63
N THR A 14 -0.36 2.32 -9.67
CA THR A 14 0.24 1.01 -9.93
C THR A 14 -0.84 0.03 -10.37
N THR A 15 -0.57 -0.62 -11.50
CA THR A 15 -1.36 -1.73 -12.01
C THR A 15 -0.71 -3.02 -11.54
N TYR A 16 -1.30 -3.64 -10.52
CA TYR A 16 -0.82 -4.92 -10.02
C TYR A 16 -1.20 -6.02 -11.00
N THR A 17 -0.21 -6.66 -11.62
CA THR A 17 -0.41 -7.80 -12.53
C THR A 17 -0.21 -9.16 -11.85
N SER A 18 0.28 -9.16 -10.61
CA SER A 18 0.47 -10.38 -9.82
C SER A 18 0.31 -10.10 -8.33
N GLN A 19 -0.12 -11.13 -7.58
CA GLN A 19 -0.27 -11.04 -6.13
C GLN A 19 1.07 -10.71 -5.44
N THR A 20 2.19 -11.22 -5.96
CA THR A 20 3.54 -10.94 -5.44
C THR A 20 3.87 -9.45 -5.40
N GLN A 21 3.44 -8.67 -6.40
CA GLN A 21 3.66 -7.22 -6.40
C GLN A 21 2.84 -6.51 -5.32
N LYS A 22 1.67 -7.05 -4.97
CA LYS A 22 0.92 -6.54 -3.82
C LYS A 22 1.63 -6.87 -2.53
N ASP A 23 2.13 -8.10 -2.38
CA ASP A 23 2.85 -8.52 -1.18
C ASP A 23 4.11 -7.66 -0.97
N GLU A 24 4.84 -7.31 -2.02
CA GLU A 24 5.98 -6.38 -1.94
C GLU A 24 5.57 -4.97 -1.46
N ILE A 25 4.40 -4.47 -1.85
CA ILE A 25 3.88 -3.18 -1.38
C ILE A 25 3.43 -3.28 0.07
N LEU A 26 2.80 -4.38 0.48
CA LEU A 26 2.45 -4.67 1.88
C LEU A 26 3.69 -4.66 2.77
N VAL A 27 4.77 -5.34 2.38
CA VAL A 27 6.04 -5.32 3.12
C VAL A 27 6.59 -3.90 3.27
N LYS A 28 6.49 -3.06 2.22
CA LYS A 28 6.90 -1.65 2.32
C LYS A 28 6.00 -0.86 3.27
N LEU A 29 4.69 -1.10 3.26
CA LEU A 29 3.74 -0.48 4.19
C LEU A 29 4.04 -0.88 5.64
N ASP A 30 4.38 -2.15 5.90
CA ASP A 30 4.78 -2.63 7.23
C ASP A 30 6.02 -1.90 7.72
N VAL A 31 7.03 -1.75 6.87
CA VAL A 31 8.24 -1.00 7.22
C VAL A 31 7.92 0.47 7.52
N PHE A 32 7.02 1.11 6.77
CA PHE A 32 6.63 2.50 7.06
C PHE A 32 5.85 2.63 8.37
N LEU A 33 5.02 1.65 8.72
CA LEU A 33 4.32 1.60 10.01
C LEU A 33 5.31 1.40 11.17
N LEU A 34 6.23 0.44 11.03
CA LEU A 34 7.29 0.19 12.02
C LEU A 34 8.22 1.38 12.22
N ASN A 35 8.39 2.22 11.20
CA ASN A 35 9.18 3.45 11.27
C ASN A 35 8.37 4.67 11.72
N ASP A 36 7.12 4.50 12.19
CA ASP A 36 6.23 5.58 12.63
C ASP A 36 6.01 6.67 11.55
N ARG A 37 6.14 6.28 10.27
CA ARG A 37 5.96 7.19 9.12
C ARG A 37 4.51 7.32 8.69
N ILE A 38 3.71 6.33 9.06
CA ILE A 38 2.25 6.24 8.91
C ILE A 38 1.70 5.65 10.21
N ASN A 39 0.43 5.93 10.51
CA ASN A 39 -0.25 5.34 11.67
C ASN A 39 -1.04 4.07 11.27
N ASP A 40 -1.54 3.34 12.28
CA ASP A 40 -2.31 2.11 12.06
C ASP A 40 -3.54 2.33 11.16
N VAL A 41 -4.23 3.46 11.32
CA VAL A 41 -5.43 3.79 10.54
C VAL A 41 -5.08 3.95 9.06
N GLN A 42 -4.02 4.70 8.76
CA GLN A 42 -3.50 4.89 7.41
C GLN A 42 -3.02 3.58 6.80
N TYR A 43 -2.34 2.75 7.58
CA TYR A 43 -1.90 1.44 7.14
C TYR A 43 -3.09 0.55 6.76
N GLN A 44 -4.14 0.50 7.59
CA GLN A 44 -5.34 -0.28 7.30
C GLN A 44 -6.06 0.23 6.04
N GLU A 45 -6.19 1.54 5.86
CA GLU A 45 -6.76 2.12 4.64
C GLU A 45 -5.96 1.74 3.38
N LEU A 46 -4.63 1.87 3.44
CA LEU A 46 -3.76 1.55 2.31
C LEU A 46 -3.80 0.05 1.99
N SER A 47 -3.79 -0.80 3.01
CA SER A 47 -3.91 -2.25 2.84
C SER A 47 -5.27 -2.65 2.26
N ALA A 48 -6.36 -2.00 2.69
CA ALA A 48 -7.68 -2.22 2.12
C ALA A 48 -7.76 -1.76 0.66
N LEU A 49 -7.17 -0.60 0.31
CA LEU A 49 -7.07 -0.12 -1.07
C LEU A 49 -6.28 -1.09 -1.97
N LEU A 50 -5.17 -1.62 -1.46
CA LEU A 50 -4.34 -2.58 -2.17
C LEU A 50 -5.06 -3.93 -2.37
N ALA A 51 -5.79 -4.39 -1.35
CA ALA A 51 -6.61 -5.60 -1.44
C ALA A 51 -7.75 -5.40 -2.45
N ALA A 52 -8.42 -4.25 -2.43
CA ALA A 52 -9.52 -3.90 -3.32
C ALA A 52 -9.09 -3.73 -4.79
N LYS A 53 -7.84 -3.34 -5.06
CA LYS A 53 -7.31 -3.29 -6.43
C LYS A 53 -7.34 -4.68 -7.05
N SER A 54 -8.16 -4.89 -8.08
CA SER A 54 -8.14 -6.14 -8.84
C SER A 54 -6.77 -6.34 -9.49
N ILE A 55 -6.23 -7.55 -9.40
CA ILE A 55 -5.04 -7.91 -10.18
C ILE A 55 -5.49 -7.91 -11.64
N ALA A 56 -4.89 -7.05 -12.46
CA ALA A 56 -5.14 -7.09 -13.90
C ALA A 56 -4.56 -8.42 -14.41
N ALA A 57 -5.46 -9.33 -14.78
CA ALA A 57 -5.15 -10.66 -15.30
C ALA A 57 -4.48 -10.60 -16.67
#